data_AF-D7E7L3-F1
#
_entry.id   AF-D7E7L3-F1
#
_cell.length_a   1.000
_cell.length_b   1.000
_cell.length_c   1.000
_cell.angle_alpha   90.00
_cell.angle_beta   90.00
_cell.angle_gamma   90.00
#
_symmetry.space_group_name_H-M   'P 1'
#
loop_
_entity.id
_entity.type
_entity.pdbx_description
1 polymer ?
#
loop_
_entity_poly.entity_id
_entity_poly.type
_entity_poly.pdbx_seq_one_letter_code
_entity_poly.pdbx_strand_id
1 'polypeptide(L)'
;MNGNQATFTVMGSNSITYTVEAPDIEGNEIYNFTGAITNENKKTFDVTGDTEIQVYQEFWMKYDINNNGDIEKSEVMNAINDYFAQGSDMTKDNVMNVINKFFG
;
A
#
# COMPACT_ATOMS: atom_id res chain seq x y z
N MET A 1 -19.71 -5.56 3.11
CA MET A 1 -18.53 -6.36 2.72
C MET A 1 -18.28 -6.04 1.24
N ASN A 2 -17.32 -5.16 0.94
CA ASN A 2 -16.95 -4.77 -0.42
C ASN A 2 -15.57 -5.37 -0.77
N GLY A 3 -15.45 -6.69 -0.70
CA GLY A 3 -14.22 -7.38 -1.09
C GLY A 3 -14.33 -7.87 -2.53
N ASN A 4 -13.24 -7.79 -3.30
CA ASN A 4 -13.14 -8.42 -4.60
C ASN A 4 -13.03 -9.94 -4.40
N GLN A 5 -14.02 -10.70 -4.87
CA GLN A 5 -13.97 -12.17 -4.85
C GLN A 5 -13.47 -12.68 -6.21
N ALA A 6 -12.45 -13.53 -6.19
CA ALA A 6 -11.92 -14.20 -7.37
C ALA A 6 -11.91 -15.72 -7.17
N THR A 7 -12.22 -16.46 -8.24
CA THR A 7 -12.23 -17.93 -8.24
C THR A 7 -11.32 -18.43 -9.34
N PHE A 8 -10.44 -19.38 -9.01
CA PHE A 8 -9.48 -19.97 -9.96
C PHE A 8 -9.64 -21.48 -10.01
N THR A 9 -9.42 -22.08 -11.17
CA THR A 9 -9.27 -23.53 -11.34
C THR A 9 -7.88 -23.81 -11.88
N VAL A 10 -7.07 -24.54 -11.11
CA VAL A 10 -5.69 -24.87 -11.48
C VAL A 10 -5.63 -26.33 -11.86
N MET A 11 -5.08 -26.62 -13.03
CA MET A 11 -4.79 -27.98 -13.49
C MET A 11 -3.30 -28.12 -13.78
N GLY A 12 -2.60 -28.96 -13.01
CA GLY A 12 -1.20 -29.32 -13.26
C GLY A 12 -0.13 -28.35 -12.73
N SER A 13 -0.51 -27.23 -12.09
CA SER A 13 0.43 -26.30 -11.44
C SER A 13 0.28 -26.34 -9.92
N ASN A 14 1.35 -26.01 -9.20
CA ASN A 14 1.37 -25.94 -7.73
C ASN A 14 1.30 -24.49 -7.19
N SER A 15 1.15 -23.50 -8.06
CA SER A 15 1.09 -22.07 -7.70
C SER A 15 0.13 -21.31 -8.61
N ILE A 16 -0.43 -20.22 -8.08
CA ILE A 16 -1.22 -19.22 -8.80
C ILE A 16 -0.60 -17.87 -8.50
N THR A 17 -0.52 -17.02 -9.52
CA THR A 17 -0.19 -15.60 -9.34
C THR A 17 -1.34 -14.77 -9.89
N TYR A 18 -1.78 -13.78 -9.12
CA TYR A 18 -2.81 -12.83 -9.51
C TYR A 18 -2.41 -11.44 -9.03
N THR A 19 -2.89 -10.40 -9.72
CA THR A 19 -2.63 -9.01 -9.38
C THR A 19 -3.90 -8.40 -8.82
N VAL A 20 -3.76 -7.61 -7.76
CA VAL A 20 -4.83 -6.77 -7.20
C VAL A 20 -4.37 -5.33 -7.23
N GLU A 21 -5.31 -4.43 -7.53
CA GLU A 21 -5.10 -3.00 -7.40
C GLU A 21 -5.33 -2.60 -5.96
N ALA A 22 -4.35 -1.93 -5.36
CA ALA A 22 -4.49 -1.36 -4.02
C ALA A 22 -5.35 -0.08 -4.08
N PRO A 23 -6.09 0.27 -3.01
CA PRO A 23 -6.79 1.55 -2.95
C PRO A 23 -5.82 2.73 -2.98
N ASP A 24 -6.20 3.82 -3.64
CA ASP A 24 -5.49 5.12 -3.60
C ASP A 24 -5.66 5.86 -2.26
N ILE A 25 -6.24 5.22 -1.24
CA ILE A 25 -6.56 5.86 0.04
C ILE A 25 -5.33 5.89 0.93
N GLU A 26 -5.01 7.07 1.45
CA GLU A 26 -3.92 7.29 2.40
C GLU A 26 -4.09 6.40 3.64
N GLY A 27 -3.13 5.49 3.86
CA GLY A 27 -3.13 4.65 5.06
C GLY A 27 -2.12 3.51 5.04
N ASN A 28 -1.57 3.22 6.23
CA ASN A 28 -0.86 1.97 6.50
C ASN A 28 -1.87 0.83 6.74
N GLU A 29 -2.80 0.64 5.81
CA GLU A 29 -3.83 -0.36 5.96
C GLU A 29 -3.26 -1.77 5.76
N ILE A 30 -3.71 -2.69 6.60
CA ILE A 30 -3.42 -4.11 6.47
C ILE A 30 -4.62 -4.75 5.76
N TYR A 31 -4.38 -5.25 4.55
CA TYR A 31 -5.36 -6.01 3.80
C TYR A 31 -5.22 -7.50 4.12
N ASN A 32 -6.27 -8.08 4.69
CA ASN A 32 -6.29 -9.50 5.03
C ASN A 32 -6.75 -10.33 3.82
N PHE A 33 -5.87 -11.20 3.34
CA PHE A 33 -6.20 -12.22 2.35
C PHE A 33 -6.78 -13.45 3.05
N THR A 34 -7.97 -13.87 2.63
CA THR A 34 -8.61 -15.10 3.14
C THR A 34 -9.15 -15.91 1.97
N GLY A 35 -9.20 -17.23 2.13
CA GLY A 35 -9.70 -18.11 1.07
C GLY A 35 -9.69 -19.57 1.48
N ALA A 36 -10.22 -20.40 0.59
CA ALA A 36 -10.26 -21.85 0.76
C ALA A 36 -9.93 -22.56 -0.56
N ILE A 37 -9.21 -23.67 -0.47
CA ILE A 37 -8.80 -24.51 -1.59
C ILE A 37 -9.62 -25.80 -1.54
N THR A 38 -10.27 -26.16 -2.64
CA THR A 38 -10.99 -27.44 -2.76
C THR A 38 -10.26 -28.35 -3.75
N ASN A 39 -9.93 -29.57 -3.34
CA ASN A 39 -9.28 -30.57 -4.21
C ASN A 39 -10.28 -31.42 -5.03
N GLU A 40 -9.80 -32.35 -5.87
CA GLU A 40 -10.67 -33.18 -6.70
C GLU A 40 -11.64 -34.07 -5.90
N ASN A 41 -11.33 -34.36 -4.63
CA ASN A 41 -12.15 -35.15 -3.73
C ASN A 41 -13.20 -34.31 -2.97
N LYS A 42 -13.39 -33.03 -3.35
CA LYS A 42 -14.26 -32.07 -2.66
C LYS A 42 -13.88 -31.81 -1.21
N LYS A 43 -12.63 -32.06 -0.83
CA LYS A 43 -12.10 -31.69 0.47
C LYS A 43 -11.60 -30.26 0.42
N THR A 44 -12.04 -29.45 1.37
CA THR A 44 -11.68 -28.05 1.51
C THR A 44 -10.59 -27.85 2.55
N PHE A 45 -9.68 -26.93 2.28
CA PHE A 45 -8.58 -26.52 3.15
C PHE A 45 -8.55 -25.00 3.21
N ASP A 46 -8.42 -24.42 4.39
CA ASP A 46 -8.25 -22.98 4.53
C ASP A 46 -6.86 -22.56 4.04
N VAL A 47 -6.80 -21.40 3.40
CA VAL A 47 -5.51 -20.76 3.11
C VAL A 47 -4.88 -20.33 4.43
N THR A 48 -3.61 -20.68 4.64
CA THR A 48 -2.85 -20.37 5.85
C THR A 48 -1.44 -19.88 5.47
N GLY A 49 -0.71 -19.26 6.41
CA GLY A 49 0.60 -18.64 6.17
C GLY A 49 0.53 -17.12 6.28
N ASP A 50 1.34 -16.42 5.49
CA ASP A 50 1.34 -14.96 5.43
C ASP A 50 0.08 -14.47 4.70
N THR A 51 -0.88 -13.95 5.46
CA THR A 51 -2.18 -13.49 4.94
C THR A 51 -2.35 -11.97 5.01
N GLU A 52 -1.34 -11.26 5.50
CA GLU A 52 -1.36 -9.81 5.64
C GLU A 52 -0.61 -9.17 4.47
N ILE A 53 -1.32 -8.32 3.74
CA ILE A 53 -0.74 -7.47 2.70
C ILE A 53 -0.73 -6.05 3.25
N GLN A 54 0.47 -5.53 3.50
CA GLN A 54 0.65 -4.14 3.87
C GLN A 54 1.13 -3.35 2.66
N VAL A 55 0.34 -2.36 2.26
CA VAL A 55 0.76 -1.38 1.25
C VAL A 55 1.29 -0.19 2.04
N TYR A 56 2.61 0.01 2.01
CA TYR A 56 3.19 1.22 2.58
C TYR A 56 2.99 2.35 1.57
N GLN A 57 2.21 3.35 1.95
CA GLN A 57 2.34 4.64 1.29
C GLN A 57 3.58 5.33 1.82
N GLU A 58 4.44 5.76 0.90
CA GLU A 58 5.58 6.58 1.26
C GLU A 58 5.10 7.93 1.78
N PHE A 59 5.66 8.40 2.89
CA PHE A 59 5.21 9.62 3.56
C PHE A 59 5.21 10.85 2.63
N TRP A 60 6.12 10.91 1.66
CA TRP A 60 6.18 12.00 0.69
C TRP A 60 4.92 12.14 -0.16
N MET A 61 4.13 11.08 -0.36
CA MET A 61 2.91 11.12 -1.17
C MET A 61 1.87 12.10 -0.63
N LYS A 62 1.85 12.35 0.69
CA LYS A 62 1.01 13.41 1.30
C LYS A 62 1.28 14.79 0.68
N TYR A 63 2.50 15.03 0.23
CA TYR A 63 2.95 16.31 -0.32
C TYR A 63 2.97 16.34 -1.84
N ASP A 64 2.72 15.22 -2.54
CA ASP A 64 2.44 15.20 -3.98
C ASP A 64 0.99 15.68 -4.20
N ILE A 65 0.80 16.99 -4.15
CA ILE A 65 -0.51 17.66 -4.16
C ILE A 65 -1.18 17.53 -5.53
N ASN A 66 -0.37 17.47 -6.59
CA ASN A 66 -0.89 17.36 -7.95
C ASN A 66 -0.99 15.91 -8.44
N ASN A 67 -0.56 14.94 -7.63
CA ASN A 67 -0.61 13.50 -7.85
C ASN A 67 0.09 13.10 -9.17
N ASN A 68 1.25 13.70 -9.44
CA ASN A 68 2.04 13.40 -10.64
C ASN A 68 3.10 12.32 -10.41
N GLY A 69 3.24 11.84 -9.18
CA GLY A 69 4.19 10.80 -8.78
C GLY A 69 5.58 11.32 -8.43
N ASP A 70 5.79 12.65 -8.47
CA ASP A 70 7.03 13.33 -8.14
C ASP A 70 6.78 14.42 -7.10
N ILE A 71 7.88 14.98 -6.58
CA ILE A 71 7.82 16.11 -5.65
C ILE A 71 8.40 17.33 -6.32
N GLU A 72 7.71 18.46 -6.15
CA GLU A 72 8.07 19.74 -6.72
C GLU A 72 8.51 20.71 -5.65
N LYS A 73 9.15 21.81 -6.07
CA LYS A 73 9.69 22.80 -5.13
C LYS A 73 8.62 23.38 -4.19
N SER A 74 7.40 23.62 -4.69
CA SER A 74 6.27 24.10 -3.88
C SER A 74 5.86 23.08 -2.82
N GLU A 75 5.89 21.80 -3.17
CA GLU A 75 5.49 20.68 -2.31
C GLU A 75 6.52 20.41 -1.22
N VAL A 76 7.81 20.49 -1.55
CA VAL A 76 8.89 20.54 -0.56
C VAL A 76 8.69 21.69 0.41
N MET A 77 8.33 22.87 -0.10
CA MET A 77 8.12 24.04 0.75
C MET A 77 6.95 23.85 1.71
N ASN A 78 5.88 23.17 1.28
CA ASN A 78 4.76 22.81 2.16
C ASN A 78 5.22 21.87 3.29
N ALA A 79 6.01 20.84 2.98
CA ALA A 79 6.57 19.94 3.99
C ALA A 79 7.49 20.67 4.99
N ILE A 80 8.32 21.60 4.51
CA ILE A 80 9.19 22.40 5.37
C ILE A 80 8.36 23.35 6.26
N ASN A 81 7.33 23.98 5.71
CA ASN A 81 6.43 24.85 6.48
C ASN A 81 5.72 24.07 7.59
N ASP A 82 5.22 22.87 7.28
CA ASP A 82 4.63 21.97 8.28
C ASP A 82 5.65 21.58 9.35
N TYR A 83 6.92 21.33 9.00
CA TYR A 83 7.98 21.04 9.97
C TYR A 83 8.22 22.18 10.97
N PHE A 84 8.13 23.43 10.52
CA PHE A 84 8.33 24.61 11.37
C PHE A 84 7.05 25.13 12.02
N ALA A 85 5.88 24.59 11.69
CA ALA A 85 4.61 25.01 12.26
C ALA A 85 4.53 24.64 13.76
N GLN A 86 4.02 25.58 14.56
CA GLN A 86 3.85 25.34 16.00
C GLN A 86 2.79 24.26 16.23
N GLY A 87 3.15 23.22 17.00
CA GLY A 87 2.26 22.09 17.29
C GLY A 87 2.17 21.04 16.19
N SER A 88 3.08 21.07 15.21
CA SER A 88 3.17 20.06 14.16
C SER A 88 3.71 18.72 14.67
N ASP A 89 3.14 17.63 14.14
CA ASP A 89 3.64 16.26 14.32
C ASP A 89 4.72 15.87 13.29
N MET A 90 5.09 16.80 12.40
CA MET A 90 6.11 16.58 11.38
C MET A 90 7.48 16.35 12.02
N THR A 91 8.05 15.18 11.79
CA THR A 91 9.40 14.83 12.27
C THR A 91 10.48 15.25 11.27
N LYS A 92 11.72 15.33 11.76
CA LYS A 92 12.89 15.57 10.89
C LYS A 92 13.03 14.49 9.82
N ASP A 93 12.77 13.24 10.16
CA ASP A 93 12.90 12.11 9.22
C ASP A 93 11.84 12.18 8.12
N ASN A 94 10.62 12.58 8.48
CA ASN A 94 9.51 12.75 7.54
C ASN A 94 9.76 13.90 6.54
N VAL A 95 10.24 15.06 7.00
CA VAL A 95 10.58 16.15 6.08
C VAL A 95 11.80 15.79 5.20
N MET A 96 12.76 15.05 5.73
CA MET A 96 13.89 14.55 4.92
C MET A 96 13.47 13.49 3.90
N ASN A 97 12.45 12.66 4.18
CA ASN A 97 11.89 11.74 3.20
C ASN A 97 11.34 12.49 1.97
N VAL A 98 10.56 13.58 2.20
CA VAL A 98 10.06 14.46 1.13
C VAL A 98 11.22 15.10 0.34
N ILE A 99 12.21 15.65 1.05
CA ILE A 99 13.37 16.31 0.42
C ILE A 99 14.18 15.32 -0.41
N ASN A 100 14.40 14.09 0.08
CA ASN A 100 15.15 13.08 -0.65
C ASN A 100 14.42 12.64 -1.93
N LYS A 101 13.09 12.51 -1.90
CA LYS A 101 12.29 12.23 -3.10
C LYS A 101 12.39 13.36 -4.13
N PHE A 102 12.47 14.62 -3.72
CA PHE A 102 12.69 15.75 -4.64
C PHE A 102 14.04 15.68 -5.38
N PHE A 103 15.07 15.11 -4.75
CA PHE A 103 16.43 15.04 -5.31
C PHE A 103 16.80 13.70 -5.96
N GLY A 104 16.01 12.65 -5.75
CA GLY A 104 16.25 11.30 -6.27
C GLY A 104 15.61 11.07 -7.63
#